data_AF-A0A0H4VQ87-F1
#
_entry.id   AF-A0A0H4VQ87-F1
#
_cell.length_a   1.000
_cell.length_b   1.000
_cell.length_c   1.000
_cell.angle_alpha   90.00
_cell.angle_beta   90.00
_cell.angle_gamma   90.00
#
_symmetry.space_group_name_H-M   'P 1'
#
loop_
_entity.id
_entity.type
_entity.pdbx_description
1 polymer ?
#
loop_
_entity_poly.entity_id
_entity_poly.type
_entity_poly.pdbx_seq_one_letter_code
_entity_poly.pdbx_strand_id
1 'polypeptide(L)'
;MHPSKQPWLHSAWIDTVFILSPPFLCLLAIVLFPDFFQQHVHNLPVPAWVLLILLIDVGHVYSTLFRTYLEKETLAQRRQLLVWAPFGAWVGGMLLYALGGGIFWRVLAYLAVFHFIRQQYGFMRLYSRKEKRPAWERHLDTFCIYAATLLPLLLWHVEGERNFNWFIDRDFVYLSFPAVAPFITAFNGLVFGVYLLKEGWVLYQTRTLNVPRNLVIIGTFLAWYIGIVYYNGDLIFTSFNVISHGIPYLALVWIYGHKRQTKASLEGKPAWHDRWSLGLVGIGFFVGLVVALAYIEEGLWDALVWRDHPQVFTFFQMLPQVEDKLLLSILVPLLALPQMTHYILDGFIWKSSGSPLKT
;
A
#
# COMPACT_ATOMS: atom_id res chain seq x y z
N MET A 1 -8.98 35.44 -3.21
CA MET A 1 -8.33 34.28 -2.59
C MET A 1 -6.83 34.45 -2.76
N HIS A 2 -6.06 34.68 -1.69
CA HIS A 2 -4.62 34.45 -1.79
C HIS A 2 -4.42 32.93 -1.71
N PRO A 3 -3.87 32.27 -2.74
CA PRO A 3 -3.68 30.83 -2.70
C PRO A 3 -2.64 30.53 -1.61
N SER A 4 -3.11 29.97 -0.48
CA SER A 4 -2.20 29.42 0.51
C SER A 4 -1.35 28.35 -0.16
N LYS A 5 -0.02 28.45 -0.02
CA LYS A 5 0.92 27.50 -0.62
C LYS A 5 0.59 26.09 -0.15
N GLN A 6 0.14 25.25 -1.08
CA GLN A 6 -0.24 23.88 -0.79
C GLN A 6 0.97 23.04 -0.33
N PRO A 7 0.77 22.04 0.54
CA PRO A 7 1.84 21.26 1.16
C PRO A 7 2.37 20.14 0.26
N TRP A 8 2.63 20.42 -1.02
CA TRP A 8 3.20 19.45 -1.97
C TRP A 8 4.48 18.79 -1.42
N LEU A 9 4.63 17.50 -1.65
CA LEU A 9 5.83 16.73 -1.36
C LEU A 9 6.89 17.03 -2.39
N HIS A 10 6.57 16.95 -3.68
CA HIS A 10 7.48 17.34 -4.75
C HIS A 10 6.96 18.55 -5.52
N SER A 11 5.87 18.38 -6.26
CA SER A 11 5.23 19.43 -7.06
C SER A 11 3.75 19.11 -7.23
N ALA A 12 2.92 20.12 -7.53
CA ALA A 12 1.48 19.93 -7.73
C ALA A 12 1.17 18.82 -8.75
N TRP A 13 1.91 18.79 -9.86
CA TRP A 13 1.76 17.79 -10.90
C TRP A 13 2.09 16.37 -10.41
N ILE A 14 3.31 16.16 -9.89
CA ILE A 14 3.77 14.80 -9.52
C ILE A 14 2.91 14.23 -8.39
N ASP A 15 2.65 15.05 -7.37
CA ASP A 15 1.80 14.64 -6.25
C ASP A 15 0.38 14.31 -6.73
N THR A 16 -0.20 15.13 -7.61
CA THR A 16 -1.55 14.88 -8.12
C THR A 16 -1.61 13.58 -8.91
N VAL A 17 -0.70 13.37 -9.86
CA VAL A 17 -0.74 12.23 -10.78
C VAL A 17 -0.43 10.90 -10.10
N PHE A 18 0.57 10.86 -9.20
CA PHE A 18 1.08 9.59 -8.69
C PHE A 18 0.69 9.29 -7.24
N ILE A 19 0.22 10.28 -6.48
CA ILE A 19 -0.13 10.10 -5.06
C ILE A 19 -1.62 10.32 -4.82
N LEU A 20 -2.20 11.38 -5.39
CA LEU A 20 -3.55 11.82 -5.02
C LEU A 20 -4.66 11.32 -5.96
N SER A 21 -4.42 11.26 -7.26
CA SER A 21 -5.40 10.79 -8.25
C SER A 21 -5.65 9.28 -8.32
N PRO A 22 -4.74 8.35 -7.92
CA PRO A 22 -4.92 6.91 -8.11
C PRO A 22 -6.32 6.35 -7.73
N PRO A 23 -6.89 6.62 -6.54
CA PRO A 23 -8.23 6.13 -6.21
C PRO A 23 -9.33 6.73 -7.11
N PHE A 24 -9.19 7.99 -7.53
CA PHE A 24 -10.17 8.64 -8.40
C PHE A 24 -10.09 8.12 -9.84
N LEU A 25 -8.89 7.77 -10.32
CA LEU A 25 -8.71 7.14 -11.62
C LEU A 25 -9.28 5.72 -11.65
N CYS A 26 -9.15 4.95 -10.56
CA CYS A 26 -9.82 3.66 -10.42
C CYS A 26 -11.34 3.82 -10.52
N LEU A 27 -11.90 4.77 -9.76
CA LEU A 27 -13.34 5.07 -9.80
C LEU A 27 -13.78 5.50 -11.21
N LEU A 28 -13.03 6.38 -11.86
CA LEU A 28 -13.32 6.83 -13.22
C LEU A 28 -13.31 5.65 -14.21
N ALA A 29 -12.35 4.75 -14.12
CA ALA A 29 -12.28 3.56 -14.97
C ALA A 29 -13.51 2.67 -14.80
N ILE A 30 -13.98 2.45 -13.57
CA ILE A 30 -15.18 1.66 -13.29
C ILE A 30 -16.44 2.33 -13.88
N VAL A 31 -16.55 3.66 -13.76
CA VAL A 31 -17.68 4.41 -14.31
C VAL A 31 -17.68 4.41 -15.85
N LEU A 32 -16.51 4.49 -16.47
CA LEU A 32 -16.38 4.48 -17.94
C LEU A 32 -16.52 3.08 -18.57
N PHE A 33 -16.16 2.04 -17.83
CA PHE A 33 -16.13 0.66 -18.32
C PHE A 33 -16.87 -0.32 -17.39
N PRO A 34 -18.13 -0.06 -17.00
CA PRO A 34 -18.83 -0.86 -15.99
C PRO A 34 -18.96 -2.33 -16.40
N ASP A 35 -19.25 -2.62 -17.66
CA ASP A 35 -19.42 -3.99 -18.17
C ASP A 35 -18.14 -4.82 -18.02
N PHE A 36 -16.98 -4.21 -18.24
CA PHE A 36 -15.68 -4.89 -18.10
C PHE A 36 -15.44 -5.32 -16.65
N PHE A 37 -15.72 -4.45 -15.68
CA PHE A 37 -15.56 -4.80 -14.26
C PHE A 37 -16.62 -5.78 -13.78
N GLN A 38 -17.87 -5.68 -14.28
CA GLN A 38 -18.95 -6.62 -13.94
C GLN A 38 -18.70 -8.04 -14.44
N GLN A 39 -18.04 -8.19 -15.59
CA GLN A 39 -17.64 -9.50 -16.10
C GLN A 39 -16.56 -10.19 -15.24
N HIS A 40 -15.84 -9.43 -14.41
CA HIS A 40 -14.68 -9.88 -13.63
C HIS A 40 -14.91 -9.71 -12.11
N VAL A 41 -16.15 -9.98 -11.67
CA VAL A 41 -16.53 -9.90 -10.25
C VAL A 41 -15.90 -11.02 -9.42
N HIS A 42 -15.76 -12.23 -9.98
CA HIS A 42 -15.29 -13.41 -9.25
C HIS A 42 -13.88 -13.85 -9.63
N ASN A 43 -13.21 -13.12 -10.53
CA ASN A 43 -11.90 -13.50 -11.03
C ASN A 43 -11.11 -12.28 -11.49
N LEU A 44 -9.79 -12.37 -11.35
CA LEU A 44 -8.85 -11.42 -11.91
C LEU A 44 -8.26 -11.94 -13.22
N PRO A 45 -8.53 -11.32 -14.39
CA PRO A 45 -7.92 -11.72 -15.65
C PRO A 45 -6.41 -11.70 -15.60
N VAL A 46 -5.74 -12.65 -16.24
CA VAL A 46 -4.28 -12.75 -16.27
C VAL A 46 -3.59 -11.42 -16.66
N PRO A 47 -4.04 -10.67 -17.69
CA PRO A 47 -3.41 -9.37 -17.99
C PRO A 47 -3.58 -8.34 -16.87
N ALA A 48 -4.73 -8.34 -16.18
CA ALA A 48 -4.98 -7.47 -15.04
C ALA A 48 -4.16 -7.93 -13.82
N TRP A 49 -4.03 -9.24 -13.58
CA TRP A 49 -3.17 -9.81 -12.54
C TRP A 49 -1.71 -9.40 -12.75
N VAL A 50 -1.18 -9.52 -13.98
CA VAL A 50 0.18 -9.08 -14.31
C VAL A 50 0.34 -7.58 -14.06
N LEU A 51 -0.60 -6.75 -14.51
CA LEU A 51 -0.50 -5.31 -14.35
C LEU A 51 -0.62 -4.87 -12.89
N LEU A 52 -1.59 -5.40 -12.15
CA LEU A 52 -1.88 -4.98 -10.79
C LEU A 52 -0.95 -5.69 -9.82
N ILE A 53 -1.01 -7.01 -9.73
CA ILE A 53 -0.30 -7.77 -8.69
C ILE A 53 1.20 -7.79 -9.01
N LEU A 54 1.61 -8.30 -10.16
CA LEU A 54 3.04 -8.44 -10.46
C LEU A 54 3.75 -7.09 -10.57
N LEU A 55 3.26 -6.18 -11.43
CA LEU A 55 3.99 -4.94 -11.75
C LEU A 55 3.84 -3.85 -10.67
N ILE A 56 2.72 -3.79 -9.94
CA ILE A 56 2.47 -2.74 -8.94
C ILE A 56 2.57 -3.29 -7.52
N ASP A 57 1.84 -4.36 -7.17
CA ASP A 57 1.81 -4.88 -5.80
C ASP A 57 3.17 -5.47 -5.39
N VAL A 58 3.63 -6.50 -6.07
CA VAL A 58 4.94 -7.11 -5.78
C VAL A 58 6.07 -6.14 -6.15
N GLY A 59 5.91 -5.38 -7.25
CA GLY A 59 6.88 -4.36 -7.66
C GLY A 59 7.14 -3.29 -6.58
N HIS A 60 6.11 -2.73 -5.93
CA HIS A 60 6.32 -1.67 -4.95
C HIS A 60 7.03 -2.17 -3.70
N VAL A 61 6.84 -3.42 -3.28
CA VAL A 61 7.53 -4.05 -2.16
C VAL A 61 9.05 -3.92 -2.33
N TYR A 62 9.56 -4.27 -3.52
CA TYR A 62 10.99 -4.17 -3.85
C TYR A 62 11.53 -2.75 -3.87
N SER A 63 10.68 -1.75 -4.07
CA SER A 63 11.14 -0.36 -4.02
C SER A 63 11.69 0.04 -2.65
N THR A 64 11.33 -0.70 -1.59
CA THR A 64 11.89 -0.55 -0.24
C THR A 64 13.41 -0.66 -0.22
N LEU A 65 14.01 -1.45 -1.12
CA LEU A 65 15.47 -1.59 -1.24
C LEU A 65 16.17 -0.24 -1.45
N PHE A 66 15.56 0.66 -2.22
CA PHE A 66 16.12 1.99 -2.53
C PHE A 66 16.11 2.95 -1.33
N ARG A 67 15.28 2.68 -0.33
CA ARG A 67 15.22 3.45 0.92
C ARG A 67 16.01 2.79 2.06
N THR A 68 16.50 1.57 1.85
CA THR A 68 17.09 0.74 2.90
C THR A 68 18.47 0.21 2.50
N TYR A 69 18.53 -0.99 1.92
CA TYR A 69 19.76 -1.73 1.69
C TYR A 69 20.67 -1.11 0.62
N LEU A 70 20.10 -0.47 -0.41
CA LEU A 70 20.87 0.21 -1.45
C LEU A 70 21.39 1.58 -0.99
N GLU A 71 20.93 2.06 0.16
CA GLU A 71 21.28 3.37 0.69
C GLU A 71 22.29 3.25 1.85
N LYS A 72 23.56 3.52 1.54
CA LYS A 72 24.68 3.31 2.47
C LYS A 72 24.50 3.97 3.84
N GLU A 73 23.96 5.19 3.90
CA GLU A 73 23.76 5.89 5.17
C GLU A 73 22.64 5.26 6.01
N THR A 74 21.49 4.92 5.40
CA THR A 74 20.42 4.23 6.12
C THR A 74 20.87 2.84 6.57
N LEU A 75 21.62 2.12 5.74
CA LEU A 75 22.20 0.84 6.11
C LEU A 75 23.14 0.96 7.32
N ALA A 76 24.00 1.99 7.34
CA ALA A 76 24.90 2.24 8.47
C ALA A 76 24.13 2.64 9.75
N GLN A 77 23.14 3.52 9.64
CA GLN A 77 22.38 4.04 10.79
C GLN A 77 21.38 3.03 11.37
N ARG A 78 20.82 2.14 10.55
CA ARG A 78 19.74 1.22 10.93
C ARG A 78 20.09 -0.25 10.72
N ARG A 79 21.39 -0.60 10.70
CA ARG A 79 21.88 -1.95 10.42
C ARG A 79 21.16 -3.05 11.20
N GLN A 80 20.98 -2.85 12.50
CA GLN A 80 20.31 -3.85 13.36
C GLN A 80 18.88 -4.11 12.90
N LEU A 81 18.10 -3.05 12.61
CA LEU A 81 16.75 -3.19 12.11
C LEU A 81 16.72 -3.91 10.76
N LEU A 82 17.60 -3.54 9.83
CA LEU A 82 17.61 -4.11 8.47
C LEU A 82 18.08 -5.57 8.41
N VAL A 83 18.82 -6.04 9.43
CA VAL A 83 19.23 -7.45 9.53
C VAL A 83 18.20 -8.26 10.31
N TRP A 84 17.75 -7.77 11.46
CA TRP A 84 16.89 -8.55 12.36
C TRP A 84 15.41 -8.53 11.96
N ALA A 85 14.93 -7.49 11.27
CA ALA A 85 13.54 -7.47 10.79
C ALA A 85 13.25 -8.62 9.81
N PRO A 86 13.99 -8.82 8.70
CA PRO A 86 13.74 -9.94 7.80
C PRO A 86 13.98 -11.29 8.50
N PHE A 87 15.04 -11.42 9.31
CA PHE A 87 15.28 -12.66 10.04
C PHE A 87 14.12 -13.01 10.99
N GLY A 88 13.66 -12.05 11.79
CA GLY A 88 12.53 -12.23 12.70
C GLY A 88 11.22 -12.50 11.97
N ALA A 89 10.99 -11.83 10.83
CA ALA A 89 9.83 -12.07 9.97
C ALA A 89 9.82 -13.50 9.41
N TRP A 90 10.97 -13.99 8.94
CA TRP A 90 11.09 -15.35 8.43
C TRP A 90 10.89 -16.39 9.52
N VAL A 91 11.56 -16.26 10.67
CA VAL A 91 11.39 -17.19 11.81
C VAL A 91 9.96 -17.16 12.32
N GLY A 92 9.37 -15.98 12.51
CA GLY A 92 7.97 -15.84 12.90
C GLY A 92 7.02 -16.47 11.89
N GLY A 93 7.26 -16.27 10.59
CA GLY A 93 6.49 -16.87 9.51
C GLY A 93 6.58 -18.41 9.51
N MET A 94 7.77 -18.98 9.72
CA MET A 94 7.94 -20.44 9.86
C MET A 94 7.14 -20.99 11.04
N LEU A 95 7.20 -20.31 12.20
CA LEU A 95 6.42 -20.71 13.38
C LEU A 95 4.91 -20.65 13.11
N LEU A 96 4.43 -19.59 12.47
CA LEU A 96 3.01 -19.45 12.13
C LEU A 96 2.55 -20.49 11.12
N TYR A 97 3.37 -20.76 10.09
CA TYR A 97 3.04 -21.76 9.08
C TYR A 97 3.05 -23.17 9.67
N ALA A 98 3.95 -23.46 10.61
CA ALA A 98 3.97 -24.72 11.35
C ALA A 98 2.71 -24.95 12.20
N LEU A 99 2.04 -23.88 12.67
CA LEU A 99 0.72 -23.97 13.31
C LEU A 99 -0.41 -24.22 12.30
N GLY A 100 -0.19 -23.88 11.02
CA GLY A 100 -1.08 -24.15 9.90
C GLY A 100 -1.03 -23.06 8.83
N GLY A 101 -1.05 -23.44 7.56
CA GLY A 101 -0.99 -22.49 6.44
C GLY A 101 -2.07 -21.39 6.50
N GLY A 102 -3.30 -21.73 6.89
CA GLY A 102 -4.37 -20.75 7.07
C GLY A 102 -4.10 -19.74 8.19
N ILE A 103 -3.40 -20.13 9.26
CA ILE A 103 -3.01 -19.20 10.35
C ILE A 103 -1.95 -18.23 9.84
N PHE A 104 -0.95 -18.73 9.11
CA PHE A 104 0.08 -17.91 8.48
C PHE A 104 -0.53 -16.84 7.57
N TRP A 105 -1.35 -17.25 6.59
CA TRP A 105 -1.94 -16.33 5.63
C TRP A 105 -2.89 -15.32 6.28
N ARG A 106 -3.64 -15.73 7.31
CA ARG A 106 -4.48 -14.82 8.09
C ARG A 106 -3.68 -13.76 8.82
N VAL A 107 -2.61 -14.15 9.51
CA VAL A 107 -1.75 -13.19 10.21
C VAL A 107 -1.06 -12.26 9.22
N LEU A 108 -0.63 -12.78 8.06
CA LEU A 108 -0.05 -11.98 6.99
C LEU A 108 -1.08 -10.98 6.41
N ALA A 109 -2.33 -11.41 6.18
CA ALA A 109 -3.43 -10.56 5.75
C ALA A 109 -3.66 -9.39 6.71
N TYR A 110 -3.73 -9.66 8.03
CA TYR A 110 -3.89 -8.58 9.01
C TYR A 110 -2.65 -7.68 9.14
N LEU A 111 -1.44 -8.21 8.93
CA LEU A 111 -0.23 -7.40 8.87
C LEU A 111 -0.24 -6.46 7.65
N ALA A 112 -0.65 -6.97 6.49
CA ALA A 112 -0.85 -6.18 5.28
C ALA A 112 -1.91 -5.10 5.49
N VAL A 113 -3.08 -5.46 6.02
CA VAL A 113 -4.14 -4.50 6.39
C VAL A 113 -3.61 -3.39 7.29
N PHE A 114 -2.88 -3.75 8.36
CA PHE A 114 -2.27 -2.77 9.25
C PHE A 114 -1.33 -1.82 8.48
N HIS A 115 -0.47 -2.36 7.63
CA HIS A 115 0.44 -1.59 6.80
C HIS A 115 -0.33 -0.62 5.87
N PHE A 116 -1.35 -1.10 5.16
CA PHE A 116 -2.18 -0.28 4.26
C PHE A 116 -2.89 0.86 5.01
N ILE A 117 -3.47 0.58 6.19
CA ILE A 117 -4.09 1.61 7.04
C ILE A 117 -3.06 2.66 7.47
N ARG A 118 -1.88 2.22 7.91
CA ARG A 118 -0.81 3.11 8.36
C ARG A 118 -0.27 3.98 7.24
N GLN A 119 -0.24 3.49 6.00
CA GLN A 119 0.15 4.28 4.84
C GLN A 119 -0.83 5.42 4.56
N GLN A 120 -2.15 5.16 4.57
CA GLN A 120 -3.17 6.21 4.36
C GLN A 120 -3.04 7.32 5.42
N TYR A 121 -2.87 6.93 6.69
CA TYR A 121 -2.56 7.87 7.77
C TYR A 121 -1.24 8.63 7.54
N GLY A 122 -0.19 7.94 7.10
CA GLY A 122 1.11 8.52 6.78
C GLY A 122 1.01 9.64 5.75
N PHE A 123 0.32 9.40 4.64
CA PHE A 123 0.08 10.42 3.60
C PHE A 123 -0.73 11.60 4.11
N MET A 124 -1.81 11.36 4.87
CA MET A 124 -2.58 12.43 5.49
C MET A 124 -1.68 13.32 6.37
N ARG A 125 -0.83 12.71 7.21
CA ARG A 125 0.12 13.44 8.07
C ARG A 125 1.18 14.20 7.28
N LEU A 126 1.69 13.62 6.21
CA LEU A 126 2.62 14.28 5.30
C LEU A 126 1.97 15.52 4.69
N TYR A 127 0.74 15.43 4.18
CA TYR A 127 0.03 16.55 3.60
C TYR A 127 -0.55 17.54 4.61
N SER A 128 -0.67 17.19 5.89
CA SER A 128 -1.07 18.13 6.95
C SER A 128 0.12 18.80 7.66
N ARG A 129 1.37 18.45 7.33
CA ARG A 129 2.58 18.85 8.11
C ARG A 129 2.81 20.35 8.25
N LYS A 130 2.30 21.16 7.31
CA LYS A 130 2.44 22.63 7.31
C LYS A 130 1.20 23.34 7.86
N GLU A 131 0.17 22.60 8.24
CA GLU A 131 -1.07 23.17 8.74
C GLU A 131 -0.96 23.55 10.21
N LYS A 132 -1.41 24.77 10.52
CA LYS A 132 -1.58 25.25 11.89
C LYS A 132 -3.06 25.20 12.23
N ARG A 133 -3.57 24.00 12.55
CA ARG A 133 -4.96 23.75 12.95
C ARG A 133 -5.05 23.41 14.44
N PRO A 134 -6.19 23.72 15.10
CA PRO A 134 -6.44 23.30 16.47
C PRO A 134 -6.37 21.77 16.61
N ALA A 135 -6.12 21.29 17.83
CA ALA A 135 -5.93 19.87 18.08
C ALA A 135 -7.16 19.03 17.69
N TRP A 136 -8.37 19.53 17.97
CA TRP A 136 -9.61 18.81 17.67
C TRP A 136 -9.78 18.51 16.17
N GLU A 137 -9.43 19.45 15.27
CA GLU A 137 -9.49 19.21 13.81
C GLU A 137 -8.54 18.08 13.40
N ARG A 138 -7.33 18.06 13.98
CA ARG A 138 -6.34 17.01 13.69
C ARG A 138 -6.76 15.65 14.23
N HIS A 139 -7.41 15.62 15.40
CA HIS A 139 -7.96 14.40 15.97
C HIS A 139 -9.12 13.88 15.14
N LEU A 140 -10.00 14.77 14.65
CA LEU A 140 -11.08 14.40 13.74
C LEU A 140 -10.55 13.86 12.41
N ASP A 141 -9.56 14.52 11.78
CA ASP A 141 -8.92 14.01 10.55
C ASP A 141 -8.33 12.60 10.76
N THR A 142 -7.67 12.40 11.90
CA THR A 142 -7.10 11.10 12.27
C THR A 142 -8.19 10.05 12.45
N PHE A 143 -9.26 10.39 13.18
CA PHE A 143 -10.40 9.52 13.38
C PHE A 143 -11.07 9.16 12.05
N CYS A 144 -11.29 10.13 11.17
CA CYS A 144 -11.88 9.93 9.85
C CYS A 144 -11.05 8.98 9.00
N ILE A 145 -9.72 9.12 8.97
CA ILE A 145 -8.85 8.19 8.23
C ILE A 145 -8.93 6.76 8.75
N TYR A 146 -8.94 6.59 10.07
CA TYR A 146 -9.07 5.26 10.65
C TYR A 146 -10.46 4.67 10.43
N ALA A 147 -11.52 5.48 10.55
CA ALA A 147 -12.89 5.05 10.28
C ALA A 147 -13.10 4.69 8.80
N ALA A 148 -12.49 5.45 7.88
CA ALA A 148 -12.56 5.20 6.44
C ALA A 148 -12.03 3.82 6.05
N THR A 149 -11.04 3.30 6.78
CA THR A 149 -10.42 2.00 6.50
C THR A 149 -10.97 0.87 7.36
N LEU A 150 -11.18 1.11 8.66
CA LEU A 150 -11.61 0.08 9.60
C LEU A 150 -13.10 -0.29 9.45
N LEU A 151 -13.98 0.64 9.11
CA LEU A 151 -15.42 0.34 9.01
C LEU A 151 -15.75 -0.56 7.80
N PRO A 152 -15.18 -0.34 6.59
CA PRO A 152 -15.32 -1.30 5.49
C PRO A 152 -14.77 -2.69 5.80
N LEU A 153 -13.65 -2.77 6.54
CA LEU A 153 -13.14 -4.07 7.01
C LEU A 153 -14.09 -4.71 8.01
N LEU A 154 -14.62 -3.94 8.96
CA LEU A 154 -15.59 -4.46 9.92
C LEU A 154 -16.83 -5.00 9.21
N LEU A 155 -17.31 -4.32 8.16
CA LEU A 155 -18.38 -4.81 7.29
C LEU A 155 -18.01 -6.16 6.66
N TRP A 156 -16.80 -6.31 6.12
CA TRP A 156 -16.32 -7.60 5.61
C TRP A 156 -16.37 -8.70 6.69
N HIS A 157 -15.93 -8.42 7.92
CA HIS A 157 -15.97 -9.43 9.00
C HIS A 157 -17.42 -9.83 9.39
N VAL A 158 -18.37 -8.89 9.41
CA VAL A 158 -19.74 -9.18 9.85
C VAL A 158 -20.63 -9.75 8.73
N GLU A 159 -20.40 -9.36 7.47
CA GLU A 159 -21.14 -9.85 6.31
C GLU A 159 -20.62 -11.22 5.83
N GLY A 160 -19.33 -11.50 6.00
CA GLY A 160 -18.72 -12.81 5.72
C GLY A 160 -18.01 -12.87 4.36
N GLU A 161 -18.19 -14.00 3.64
CA GLU A 161 -17.49 -14.27 2.38
C GLU A 161 -17.74 -13.19 1.33
N ARG A 162 -16.67 -12.83 0.61
CA ARG A 162 -16.66 -11.85 -0.50
C ARG A 162 -16.24 -12.57 -1.78
N ASN A 163 -16.44 -11.92 -2.93
CA ASN A 163 -15.98 -12.47 -4.22
C ASN A 163 -14.47 -12.32 -4.45
N PHE A 164 -13.73 -11.89 -3.44
CA PHE A 164 -12.31 -11.60 -3.49
C PHE A 164 -11.68 -11.93 -2.14
N ASN A 165 -10.37 -12.12 -2.15
CA ASN A 165 -9.56 -12.40 -0.98
C ASN A 165 -8.45 -11.36 -0.86
N TRP A 166 -7.84 -11.23 0.32
CA TRP A 166 -6.67 -10.37 0.45
C TRP A 166 -5.42 -11.06 -0.13
N PHE A 167 -5.24 -12.34 0.19
CA PHE A 167 -4.19 -13.23 -0.32
C PHE A 167 -4.79 -14.55 -0.81
N ILE A 168 -5.52 -15.26 0.05
CA ILE A 168 -6.07 -16.59 -0.24
C ILE A 168 -7.46 -16.74 0.36
N ASP A 169 -8.20 -17.77 -0.07
CA ASP A 169 -9.50 -18.09 0.51
C ASP A 169 -9.43 -18.23 2.04
N ARG A 170 -10.39 -17.59 2.73
CA ARG A 170 -10.55 -17.62 4.21
C ARG A 170 -9.37 -17.06 5.01
N ASP A 171 -8.59 -16.16 4.42
CA ASP A 171 -7.55 -15.40 5.10
C ASP A 171 -8.12 -14.46 6.19
N PHE A 172 -9.37 -14.00 6.06
CA PHE A 172 -10.06 -13.21 7.09
C PHE A 172 -10.91 -14.06 8.05
N VAL A 173 -11.18 -13.50 9.23
CA VAL A 173 -12.15 -14.06 10.19
C VAL A 173 -13.55 -13.56 9.86
N TYR A 174 -14.52 -14.47 9.79
CA TYR A 174 -15.93 -14.12 9.62
C TYR A 174 -16.68 -14.30 10.93
N LEU A 175 -17.38 -13.24 11.35
CA LEU A 175 -18.18 -13.20 12.57
C LEU A 175 -19.67 -13.49 12.30
N SER A 176 -20.12 -13.33 11.06
CA SER A 176 -21.48 -13.65 10.59
C SER A 176 -22.59 -12.98 11.42
N PHE A 177 -22.50 -11.65 11.60
CA PHE A 177 -23.51 -10.81 12.26
C PHE A 177 -24.11 -9.76 11.30
N PRO A 178 -24.83 -10.18 10.23
CA PRO A 178 -25.29 -9.27 9.18
C PRO A 178 -26.27 -8.21 9.68
N ALA A 179 -26.98 -8.45 10.79
CA ALA A 179 -27.89 -7.48 11.41
C ALA A 179 -27.18 -6.19 11.85
N VAL A 180 -25.86 -6.21 12.09
CA VAL A 180 -25.07 -5.05 12.50
C VAL A 180 -24.60 -4.23 11.28
N ALA A 181 -24.57 -4.82 10.09
CA ALA A 181 -24.04 -4.19 8.89
C ALA A 181 -24.71 -2.84 8.54
N PRO A 182 -26.06 -2.70 8.57
CA PRO A 182 -26.70 -1.41 8.30
C PRO A 182 -26.25 -0.29 9.25
N PHE A 183 -25.98 -0.61 10.52
CA PHE A 183 -25.52 0.36 11.52
C PHE A 183 -24.08 0.80 11.25
N ILE A 184 -23.20 -0.14 10.87
CA ILE A 184 -21.81 0.18 10.51
C ILE A 184 -21.77 1.03 9.23
N THR A 185 -22.60 0.69 8.23
CA THR A 185 -22.73 1.46 6.98
C THR A 185 -23.25 2.87 7.25
N ALA A 186 -24.31 3.01 8.05
CA ALA A 186 -24.84 4.31 8.45
C ALA A 186 -23.79 5.13 9.22
N PHE A 187 -23.03 4.49 10.11
CA PHE A 187 -21.95 5.15 10.83
C PHE A 187 -20.81 5.59 9.91
N ASN A 188 -20.41 4.77 8.93
CA ASN A 188 -19.41 5.16 7.93
C ASN A 188 -19.85 6.40 7.15
N GLY A 189 -21.09 6.41 6.66
CA GLY A 189 -21.69 7.56 5.98
C GLY A 189 -21.78 8.80 6.88
N LEU A 190 -22.12 8.63 8.15
CA LEU A 190 -22.15 9.72 9.13
C LEU A 190 -20.76 10.33 9.34
N VAL A 191 -19.72 9.50 9.54
CA VAL A 191 -18.35 9.99 9.72
C VAL A 191 -17.88 10.76 8.49
N PHE A 192 -18.18 10.26 7.28
CA PHE A 192 -17.88 10.97 6.05
C PHE A 192 -18.64 12.31 5.95
N GLY A 193 -19.93 12.32 6.27
CA GLY A 193 -20.74 13.55 6.31
C GLY A 193 -20.22 14.58 7.31
N VAL A 194 -19.87 14.17 8.53
CA VAL A 194 -19.25 15.03 9.55
C VAL A 194 -17.93 15.62 9.05
N TYR A 195 -17.11 14.82 8.38
CA TYR A 195 -15.87 15.30 7.77
C TYR A 195 -16.13 16.40 6.73
N LEU A 196 -17.08 16.20 5.82
CA LEU A 196 -17.44 17.17 4.79
C LEU A 196 -18.01 18.47 5.39
N LEU A 197 -18.90 18.36 6.39
CA LEU A 197 -19.44 19.53 7.10
C LEU A 197 -18.33 20.32 7.79
N LYS A 198 -17.40 19.63 8.45
CA LYS A 198 -16.24 20.27 9.07
C LYS A 198 -15.36 20.97 8.04
N GLU A 199 -15.04 20.35 6.91
CA GLU A 199 -14.24 20.99 5.86
C GLU A 199 -14.97 22.18 5.21
N GLY A 200 -16.29 22.09 5.03
CA GLY A 200 -17.12 23.20 4.56
C GLY A 200 -17.12 24.39 5.52
N TRP A 201 -17.26 24.11 6.83
CA TRP A 201 -17.16 25.13 7.87
C TRP A 201 -15.77 25.76 7.93
N VAL A 202 -14.71 24.94 7.87
CA VAL A 202 -13.32 25.42 7.84
C VAL A 202 -13.08 26.30 6.61
N LEU A 203 -13.53 25.89 5.43
CA LEU A 203 -13.39 26.67 4.20
C LEU A 203 -14.12 28.01 4.30
N TYR A 204 -15.32 28.03 4.88
CA TYR A 204 -16.09 29.25 5.11
C TYR A 204 -15.35 30.23 6.04
N GLN A 205 -14.80 29.72 7.15
CA GLN A 205 -14.10 30.53 8.17
C GLN A 205 -12.74 31.02 7.69
N THR A 206 -11.90 30.13 7.14
CA THR A 206 -10.49 30.45 6.85
C THR A 206 -10.23 30.83 5.40
N ARG A 207 -11.19 30.60 4.49
CA ARG A 207 -11.06 30.82 3.04
C ARG A 207 -9.84 30.11 2.42
N THR A 208 -9.40 29.04 3.07
CA THR A 208 -8.25 28.23 2.68
C THR A 208 -8.63 26.76 2.68
N LEU A 209 -8.12 26.02 1.70
CA LEU A 209 -8.34 24.59 1.54
C LEU A 209 -6.99 23.91 1.40
N ASN A 210 -6.76 22.81 2.12
CA ASN A 210 -5.64 21.92 1.86
C ASN A 210 -6.10 20.83 0.91
N VAL A 211 -5.83 21.03 -0.37
CA VAL A 211 -6.29 20.13 -1.44
C VAL A 211 -5.68 18.74 -1.28
N PRO A 212 -4.36 18.57 -1.12
CA PRO A 212 -3.77 17.24 -0.97
C PRO A 212 -4.31 16.42 0.20
N ARG A 213 -4.43 17.02 1.39
CA ARG A 213 -4.97 16.31 2.57
C ARG A 213 -6.40 15.84 2.31
N ASN A 214 -7.23 16.72 1.76
CA ASN A 214 -8.63 16.39 1.46
C ASN A 214 -8.74 15.27 0.42
N LEU A 215 -7.91 15.30 -0.63
CA LEU A 215 -7.89 14.24 -1.63
C LEU A 215 -7.44 12.90 -1.06
N VAL A 216 -6.48 12.88 -0.12
CA VAL A 216 -6.15 11.64 0.60
C VAL A 216 -7.36 11.13 1.37
N ILE A 217 -7.98 11.95 2.23
CA ILE A 217 -9.07 11.48 3.08
C ILE A 217 -10.28 11.01 2.26
N ILE A 218 -10.72 11.81 1.29
CA ILE A 218 -11.84 11.48 0.41
C ILE A 218 -11.49 10.25 -0.44
N GLY A 219 -10.28 10.21 -1.01
CA GLY A 219 -9.79 9.08 -1.78
C GLY A 219 -9.76 7.78 -0.95
N THR A 220 -9.38 7.84 0.32
CA THR A 220 -9.43 6.69 1.24
C THR A 220 -10.86 6.22 1.47
N PHE A 221 -11.80 7.12 1.78
CA PHE A 221 -13.22 6.74 1.94
C PHE A 221 -13.76 6.05 0.69
N LEU A 222 -13.51 6.63 -0.50
CA LEU A 222 -13.96 6.06 -1.76
C LEU A 222 -13.31 4.71 -2.02
N ALA A 223 -11.98 4.62 -1.96
CA ALA A 223 -11.26 3.40 -2.31
C ALA A 223 -11.63 2.22 -1.41
N TRP A 224 -11.72 2.46 -0.10
CA TRP A 224 -12.02 1.38 0.85
C TRP A 224 -13.50 0.99 0.82
N TYR A 225 -14.43 1.94 0.78
CA TYR A 225 -15.85 1.61 0.75
C TYR A 225 -16.26 1.00 -0.59
N ILE A 226 -15.84 1.61 -1.71
CA ILE A 226 -16.20 1.12 -3.05
C ILE A 226 -15.47 -0.19 -3.36
N GLY A 227 -14.18 -0.26 -3.03
CA GLY A 227 -13.34 -1.44 -3.26
C GLY A 227 -13.75 -2.66 -2.44
N ILE A 228 -14.17 -2.49 -1.18
CA ILE A 228 -14.47 -3.62 -0.28
C ILE A 228 -15.98 -3.90 -0.19
N VAL A 229 -16.82 -2.87 -0.11
CA VAL A 229 -18.23 -3.02 0.28
C VAL A 229 -19.17 -2.92 -0.91
N TYR A 230 -19.10 -1.81 -1.67
CA TYR A 230 -20.17 -1.46 -2.61
C TYR A 230 -20.30 -2.44 -3.79
N TYR A 231 -19.20 -2.78 -4.47
CA TYR A 231 -19.25 -3.64 -5.65
C TYR A 231 -19.04 -5.12 -5.36
N ASN A 232 -18.36 -5.47 -4.28
CA ASN A 232 -17.99 -6.85 -3.94
C ASN A 232 -17.41 -7.62 -5.15
N GLY A 233 -16.36 -7.10 -5.79
CA GLY A 233 -15.77 -7.71 -6.99
C GLY A 233 -14.25 -7.70 -6.99
N ASP A 234 -13.63 -8.80 -7.41
CA ASP A 234 -12.20 -9.05 -7.33
C ASP A 234 -11.34 -8.04 -8.09
N LEU A 235 -11.64 -7.82 -9.37
CA LEU A 235 -10.90 -6.82 -10.15
C LEU A 235 -11.06 -5.39 -9.57
N ILE A 236 -12.23 -5.04 -9.04
CA ILE A 236 -12.49 -3.73 -8.43
C ILE A 236 -11.70 -3.58 -7.12
N PHE A 237 -11.80 -4.56 -6.23
CA PHE A 237 -11.06 -4.61 -4.98
C PHE A 237 -9.57 -4.49 -5.25
N THR A 238 -9.03 -5.36 -6.11
CA THR A 238 -7.60 -5.39 -6.44
C THR A 238 -7.14 -4.07 -7.05
N SER A 239 -7.92 -3.48 -7.96
CA SER A 239 -7.60 -2.17 -8.56
C SER A 239 -7.48 -1.08 -7.48
N PHE A 240 -8.49 -0.92 -6.63
CA PHE A 240 -8.44 0.08 -5.57
C PHE A 240 -7.34 -0.19 -4.55
N ASN A 241 -7.20 -1.43 -4.11
CA ASN A 241 -6.24 -1.83 -3.09
C ASN A 241 -4.81 -1.58 -3.57
N VAL A 242 -4.47 -2.09 -4.75
CA VAL A 242 -3.12 -2.05 -5.31
C VAL A 242 -2.75 -0.67 -5.85
N ILE A 243 -3.58 -0.07 -6.72
CA ILE A 243 -3.22 1.20 -7.39
C ILE A 243 -3.19 2.35 -6.38
N SER A 244 -4.13 2.39 -5.43
CA SER A 244 -4.20 3.47 -4.41
C SER A 244 -3.15 3.35 -3.31
N HIS A 245 -2.34 2.30 -3.35
CA HIS A 245 -1.29 2.02 -2.37
C HIS A 245 0.10 1.96 -3.03
N GLY A 246 0.29 1.06 -3.99
CA GLY A 246 1.59 0.79 -4.60
C GLY A 246 2.13 1.97 -5.41
N ILE A 247 1.30 2.62 -6.24
CA ILE A 247 1.74 3.79 -7.03
C ILE A 247 2.15 4.97 -6.12
N PRO A 248 1.34 5.37 -5.11
CA PRO A 248 1.77 6.37 -4.14
C PRO A 248 3.07 6.03 -3.42
N TYR A 249 3.28 4.76 -3.05
CA TYR A 249 4.51 4.34 -2.38
C TYR A 249 5.74 4.44 -3.30
N LEU A 250 5.65 3.92 -4.52
CA LEU A 250 6.70 4.04 -5.54
C LEU A 250 7.08 5.51 -5.77
N ALA A 251 6.07 6.38 -5.89
CA ALA A 251 6.27 7.80 -6.06
C ALA A 251 6.95 8.44 -4.85
N LEU A 252 6.57 8.06 -3.63
CA LEU A 252 7.17 8.56 -2.40
C LEU A 252 8.66 8.17 -2.29
N VAL A 253 9.00 6.92 -2.60
CA VAL A 253 10.38 6.43 -2.64
C VAL A 253 11.20 7.20 -3.68
N TRP A 254 10.66 7.40 -4.88
CA TRP A 254 11.32 8.19 -5.92
C TRP A 254 11.53 9.65 -5.51
N ILE A 255 10.49 10.32 -4.97
CA ILE A 255 10.59 11.72 -4.48
C ILE A 255 11.67 11.84 -3.40
N TYR A 256 11.77 10.85 -2.51
CA TYR A 256 12.79 10.82 -1.47
C TYR A 256 14.20 10.74 -2.07
N GLY A 257 14.43 9.78 -2.97
CA GLY A 257 15.72 9.59 -3.64
C GLY A 257 16.14 10.84 -4.43
N HIS A 258 15.22 11.40 -5.21
CA HIS A 258 15.44 12.58 -6.04
C HIS A 258 15.91 13.79 -5.22
N LYS A 259 15.17 14.16 -4.17
CA LYS A 259 15.51 15.32 -3.33
C LYS A 259 16.89 15.23 -2.70
N ARG A 260 17.26 14.02 -2.29
CA ARG A 260 18.54 13.77 -1.63
C ARG A 260 19.69 13.91 -2.61
N GLN A 261 19.54 13.39 -3.83
CA GLN A 261 20.54 13.55 -4.89
C GLN A 261 20.69 15.01 -5.29
N THR A 262 19.58 15.76 -5.42
CA THR A 262 19.64 17.21 -5.65
C THR A 262 20.47 17.89 -4.57
N LYS A 263 20.26 17.53 -3.30
CA LYS A 263 21.04 18.07 -2.17
C LYS A 263 22.53 17.70 -2.26
N ALA A 264 22.86 16.43 -2.52
CA ALA A 264 24.25 15.97 -2.64
C ALA A 264 25.00 16.63 -3.82
N SER A 265 24.31 16.83 -4.94
CA SER A 265 24.85 17.54 -6.11
C SER A 265 25.13 19.01 -5.80
N LEU A 266 24.26 19.69 -5.03
CA LEU A 266 24.49 21.06 -4.58
C LEU A 266 25.67 21.16 -3.59
N GLU A 267 25.93 20.10 -2.83
CA GLU A 267 27.03 20.02 -1.86
C GLU A 267 28.37 19.55 -2.47
N GLY A 268 28.44 19.37 -3.81
CA GLY A 268 29.69 19.04 -4.51
C GLY A 268 30.22 17.62 -4.25
N LYS A 269 29.38 16.70 -3.77
CA LYS A 269 29.73 15.29 -3.52
C LYS A 269 28.99 14.32 -4.46
N PRO A 270 29.06 14.44 -5.79
CA PRO A 270 28.44 13.45 -6.65
C PRO A 270 29.23 12.14 -6.58
N ALA A 271 28.67 11.11 -5.97
CA ALA A 271 29.16 9.75 -6.17
C ALA A 271 28.86 9.32 -7.62
N TRP A 272 29.70 8.49 -8.21
CA TRP A 272 29.56 8.03 -9.59
C TRP A 272 28.27 7.23 -9.86
N HIS A 273 27.68 6.64 -8.82
CA HIS A 273 26.35 6.03 -8.85
C HIS A 273 25.19 7.06 -8.90
N ASP A 274 25.43 8.33 -8.55
CA ASP A 274 24.40 9.38 -8.49
C ASP A 274 24.00 9.87 -9.89
N ARG A 275 24.82 9.64 -10.93
CA ARG A 275 24.54 10.11 -12.30
C ARG A 275 23.39 9.37 -12.99
N TRP A 276 23.02 8.19 -12.50
CA TRP A 276 22.03 7.34 -13.17
C TRP A 276 20.58 7.76 -12.85
N SER A 277 20.36 8.75 -11.97
CA SER A 277 19.14 8.83 -11.17
C SER A 277 18.32 10.12 -11.29
N LEU A 278 18.75 11.08 -12.14
CA LEU A 278 18.10 12.39 -12.28
C LEU A 278 17.30 12.58 -13.59
N GLY A 279 16.95 11.48 -14.27
CA GLY A 279 16.20 11.53 -15.52
C GLY A 279 15.51 10.21 -15.88
N LEU A 280 15.01 10.11 -17.11
CA LEU A 280 14.26 8.94 -17.60
C LEU A 280 15.04 7.61 -17.45
N VAL A 281 16.37 7.63 -17.58
CA VAL A 281 17.23 6.46 -17.37
C VAL A 281 17.14 5.94 -15.93
N GLY A 282 17.08 6.84 -14.95
CA GLY A 282 16.98 6.46 -13.53
C GLY A 282 15.63 5.92 -13.15
N ILE A 283 14.57 6.50 -13.70
CA ILE A 283 13.22 5.96 -13.57
C ILE A 283 13.14 4.59 -14.24
N GLY A 284 13.71 4.44 -15.44
CA GLY A 284 13.77 3.18 -16.16
C GLY A 284 14.54 2.10 -15.39
N PHE A 285 15.68 2.43 -14.77
CA PHE A 285 16.40 1.50 -13.91
C PHE A 285 15.62 1.14 -12.64
N PHE A 286 15.03 2.14 -11.97
CA PHE A 286 14.22 1.91 -10.77
C PHE A 286 13.04 0.98 -11.05
N VAL A 287 12.23 1.30 -12.07
CA VAL A 287 11.09 0.49 -12.49
C VAL A 287 11.54 -0.86 -13.01
N GLY A 288 12.57 -0.91 -13.86
CA GLY A 288 13.09 -2.15 -14.43
C GLY A 288 13.61 -3.12 -13.37
N LEU A 289 14.31 -2.62 -12.35
CA LEU A 289 14.82 -3.45 -11.26
C LEU A 289 13.68 -4.01 -10.41
N VAL A 290 12.71 -3.18 -10.00
CA VAL A 290 11.60 -3.68 -9.16
C VAL A 290 10.72 -4.66 -9.91
N VAL A 291 10.49 -4.43 -11.22
CA VAL A 291 9.73 -5.36 -12.07
C VAL A 291 10.48 -6.67 -12.28
N ALA A 292 11.80 -6.62 -12.50
CA ALA A 292 12.60 -7.84 -12.66
C ALA A 292 12.58 -8.69 -11.38
N LEU A 293 12.72 -8.06 -10.21
CA LEU A 293 12.65 -8.74 -8.92
C LEU A 293 11.26 -9.32 -8.66
N ALA A 294 10.20 -8.56 -8.95
CA ALA A 294 8.82 -9.04 -8.83
C ALA A 294 8.53 -10.24 -9.75
N TYR A 295 9.00 -10.19 -11.00
CA TYR A 295 8.86 -11.32 -11.94
C TYR A 295 9.60 -12.57 -11.45
N ILE A 296 10.77 -12.42 -10.84
CA ILE A 296 11.51 -13.54 -10.24
C ILE A 296 10.75 -14.10 -9.03
N GLU A 297 10.27 -13.25 -8.12
CA GLU A 297 9.52 -13.68 -6.94
C GLU A 297 8.25 -14.44 -7.33
N GLU A 298 7.40 -13.84 -8.18
CA GLU A 298 6.15 -14.47 -8.62
C GLU A 298 6.40 -15.72 -9.46
N GLY A 299 7.49 -15.75 -10.24
CA GLY A 299 7.91 -16.97 -10.96
C GLY A 299 8.30 -18.11 -10.01
N LEU A 300 8.92 -17.79 -8.87
CA LEU A 300 9.24 -18.79 -7.84
C LEU A 300 7.98 -19.24 -7.08
N TRP A 301 7.06 -18.33 -6.75
CA TRP A 301 5.74 -18.67 -6.17
C TRP A 301 4.95 -19.60 -7.09
N ASP A 302 4.84 -19.24 -8.36
CA ASP A 302 4.10 -20.03 -9.35
C ASP A 302 4.71 -21.41 -9.53
N ALA A 303 6.02 -21.52 -9.71
CA ALA A 303 6.65 -22.81 -9.96
C ALA A 303 6.70 -23.73 -8.74
N LEU A 304 6.97 -23.19 -7.55
CA LEU A 304 7.21 -24.00 -6.36
C LEU A 304 5.95 -24.25 -5.53
N VAL A 305 4.94 -23.37 -5.60
CA VAL A 305 3.77 -23.42 -4.72
C VAL A 305 2.46 -23.51 -5.50
N TRP A 306 2.12 -22.50 -6.34
CA TRP A 306 0.74 -22.30 -6.79
C TRP A 306 0.38 -22.90 -8.15
N ARG A 307 1.23 -22.71 -9.17
CA ARG A 307 0.96 -23.08 -10.59
C ARG A 307 -0.28 -22.42 -11.21
N ASP A 308 -0.60 -21.20 -10.79
CA ASP A 308 -1.79 -20.47 -11.25
C ASP A 308 -1.60 -19.75 -12.60
N HIS A 309 -0.36 -19.35 -12.93
CA HIS A 309 -0.03 -18.53 -14.09
C HIS A 309 1.11 -19.11 -14.96
N PRO A 310 1.06 -20.41 -15.34
CA PRO A 310 2.14 -21.05 -16.09
C PRO A 310 2.43 -20.38 -17.45
N GLN A 311 1.43 -19.76 -18.07
CA GLN A 311 1.56 -18.99 -19.32
C GLN A 311 2.41 -17.72 -19.18
N VAL A 312 2.56 -17.17 -17.97
CA VAL A 312 3.40 -15.99 -17.69
C VAL A 312 4.81 -16.41 -17.29
N PHE A 313 4.95 -17.54 -16.60
CA PHE A 313 6.20 -18.02 -15.99
C PHE A 313 6.72 -19.31 -16.62
N THR A 314 6.62 -19.44 -17.95
CA THR A 314 6.98 -20.66 -18.70
C THR A 314 8.38 -21.20 -18.36
N PHE A 315 9.38 -20.32 -18.19
CA PHE A 315 10.74 -20.72 -17.84
C PHE A 315 10.87 -21.30 -16.42
N PHE A 316 10.05 -20.84 -15.47
CA PHE A 316 10.08 -21.35 -14.10
C PHE A 316 9.41 -22.72 -13.97
N GLN A 317 8.57 -23.11 -14.94
CA GLN A 317 7.89 -24.41 -14.93
C GLN A 317 8.83 -25.61 -14.95
N MET A 318 10.12 -25.41 -15.27
CA MET A 318 11.17 -26.42 -15.17
C MET A 318 11.48 -26.83 -13.73
N LEU A 319 11.20 -25.98 -12.74
CA LEU A 319 11.32 -26.33 -11.32
C LEU A 319 10.16 -27.24 -10.90
N PRO A 320 10.34 -28.19 -9.97
CA PRO A 320 9.24 -29.02 -9.48
C PRO A 320 8.36 -28.26 -8.47
N GLN A 321 7.05 -28.54 -8.46
CA GLN A 321 6.16 -28.08 -7.41
C GLN A 321 6.51 -28.79 -6.09
N VAL A 322 6.52 -28.06 -4.99
CA VAL A 322 6.83 -28.59 -3.67
C VAL A 322 5.54 -28.99 -2.96
N GLU A 323 5.38 -30.28 -2.69
CA GLU A 323 4.24 -30.81 -1.93
C GLU A 323 4.59 -31.15 -0.47
N ASP A 324 5.89 -31.29 -0.16
CA ASP A 324 6.35 -31.64 1.17
C ASP A 324 6.03 -30.52 2.18
N LYS A 325 5.24 -30.87 3.21
CA LYS A 325 4.74 -29.91 4.19
C LYS A 325 5.85 -29.25 5.01
N LEU A 326 6.90 -30.00 5.33
CA LEU A 326 8.03 -29.47 6.09
C LEU A 326 8.78 -28.44 5.25
N LEU A 327 9.06 -28.76 3.98
CA LEU A 327 9.70 -27.85 3.06
C LEU A 327 8.84 -26.60 2.80
N LEU A 328 7.52 -26.75 2.62
CA LEU A 328 6.59 -25.63 2.50
C LEU A 328 6.59 -24.72 3.73
N SER A 329 6.77 -25.28 4.94
CA SER A 329 6.86 -24.48 6.17
C SER A 329 8.06 -23.55 6.24
N ILE A 330 9.09 -23.83 5.45
CA ILE A 330 10.28 -23.00 5.32
C ILE A 330 10.16 -22.09 4.09
N LEU A 331 9.68 -22.67 2.98
CA LEU A 331 9.64 -22.04 1.67
C LEU A 331 8.58 -20.94 1.58
N VAL A 332 7.35 -21.18 2.04
CA VAL A 332 6.27 -20.18 1.96
C VAL A 332 6.63 -18.90 2.72
N PRO A 333 7.10 -18.96 3.99
CA PRO A 333 7.59 -17.77 4.69
C PRO A 333 8.81 -17.12 4.05
N LEU A 334 9.66 -17.89 3.37
CA LEU A 334 10.83 -17.36 2.66
C LEU A 334 10.41 -16.57 1.42
N LEU A 335 9.45 -17.08 0.64
CA LEU A 335 8.92 -16.38 -0.53
C LEU A 335 8.11 -15.14 -0.13
N ALA A 336 7.38 -15.18 0.99
CA ALA A 336 6.65 -14.01 1.53
C ALA A 336 7.56 -12.99 2.24
N LEU A 337 8.85 -13.28 2.37
CA LEU A 337 9.79 -12.48 3.15
C LEU A 337 9.92 -11.03 2.64
N PRO A 338 9.98 -10.74 1.33
CA PRO A 338 10.01 -9.38 0.83
C PRO A 338 8.80 -8.57 1.30
N GLN A 339 7.59 -9.12 1.16
CA GLN A 339 6.35 -8.48 1.62
C GLN A 339 6.34 -8.26 3.14
N MET A 340 6.62 -9.31 3.93
CA MET A 340 6.65 -9.18 5.40
C MET A 340 7.68 -8.15 5.87
N THR A 341 8.87 -8.17 5.28
CA THR A 341 9.94 -7.23 5.61
C THR A 341 9.55 -5.82 5.24
N HIS A 342 8.95 -5.60 4.07
CA HIS A 342 8.43 -4.30 3.67
C HIS A 342 7.41 -3.76 4.67
N TYR A 343 6.40 -4.56 5.03
CA TYR A 343 5.36 -4.14 5.99
C TYR A 343 5.94 -3.72 7.35
N ILE A 344 6.93 -4.45 7.83
CA ILE A 344 7.62 -4.14 9.09
C ILE A 344 8.46 -2.86 8.94
N LEU A 345 9.34 -2.81 7.93
CA LEU A 345 10.32 -1.73 7.78
C LEU A 345 9.67 -0.37 7.48
N ASP A 346 8.56 -0.36 6.75
CA ASP A 346 7.85 0.86 6.39
C ASP A 346 7.51 1.72 7.62
N GLY A 347 7.11 1.10 8.73
CA GLY A 347 6.82 1.77 10.00
C GLY A 347 8.02 2.47 10.67
N PHE A 348 9.25 2.22 10.21
CA PHE A 348 10.48 2.74 10.80
C PHE A 348 11.28 3.65 9.87
N ILE A 349 11.31 3.37 8.57
CA ILE A 349 12.20 4.06 7.61
C ILE A 349 11.76 5.50 7.30
N TRP A 350 10.48 5.82 7.50
CA TRP A 350 9.94 7.17 7.30
C TRP A 350 10.03 8.05 8.54
N LYS A 351 10.38 7.50 9.71
CA LYS A 351 10.59 8.29 10.93
C LYS A 351 11.92 9.03 10.82
N SER A 352 11.88 10.37 10.80
CA SER A 352 13.08 11.21 10.81
C SER A 352 13.91 10.93 12.08
N SER A 353 15.21 10.71 11.91
CA SER A 353 16.21 10.55 12.98
C SER A 353 16.38 11.80 13.86
N GLY A 354 15.64 12.89 13.60
CA GLY A 354 15.62 14.11 14.40
C GLY A 354 14.38 14.32 15.28
N SER A 355 13.49 13.33 15.42
CA SER A 355 12.43 13.39 16.44
C SER A 355 12.93 12.66 17.69
N PRO A 356 13.39 13.36 18.74
CA PRO A 356 13.53 12.71 20.03
C PRO A 356 12.11 12.26 20.41
N LEU A 357 11.90 10.95 20.44
CA LEU A 357 10.81 10.36 21.20
C LEU A 357 11.09 10.74 22.66
N LYS A 358 10.56 11.89 23.08
CA LYS A 358 10.22 12.09 24.48
C LYS A 358 9.11 11.09 24.77
N THR A 359 9.52 10.04 25.47
CA THR A 359 8.78 9.23 26.46
C THR A 359 7.30 9.04 26.22
#